data_AF-A0A3D3AIG4-F1
#
_entry.id   AF-A0A3D3AIG4-F1
#
_cell.length_a   1.000
_cell.length_b   1.000
_cell.length_c   1.000
_cell.angle_alpha   90.00
_cell.angle_beta   90.00
_cell.angle_gamma   90.00
#
_symmetry.space_group_name_H-M   'P 1'
#
loop_
_entity.id
_entity.type
_entity.pdbx_description
1 polymer ?
#
loop_
_entity_poly.entity_id
_entity_poly.type
_entity_poly.pdbx_seq_one_letter_code
_entity_poly.pdbx_strand_id
1 'polypeptide(L)'
;MSQFGDENFNKTGTGKGKWEIVYGGISEKIKYENENFINEKQTIGYCKIARQDGGIAHVFISKLPDGKEIVTTTGMQEAKAEIGKTLLNSLPPLADLETHYQSHLKQMGSQTPIPDKKYLEKQLKDLPETVFELGKKAVMQKMGL
;
A
#
# COMPACT_ATOMS: atom_id res chain seq x y z
N MET A 1 11.30 -16.04 -6.07
CA MET A 1 10.33 -15.86 -4.96
C MET A 1 10.95 -14.85 -4.00
N SER A 2 10.16 -13.92 -3.47
CA SER A 2 10.62 -12.97 -2.45
C SER A 2 10.15 -13.46 -1.08
N GLN A 3 11.05 -13.50 -0.11
CA GLN A 3 10.86 -14.07 1.23
C GLN A 3 11.05 -12.94 2.26
N PHE A 4 10.08 -12.72 3.15
CA PHE A 4 10.07 -11.63 4.16
C PHE A 4 10.01 -12.19 5.60
N GLY A 5 10.61 -13.38 5.78
CA GLY A 5 10.46 -14.26 6.94
C GLY A 5 10.16 -15.70 6.51
N ASP A 6 9.26 -16.39 7.21
CA ASP A 6 8.71 -17.71 6.78
C ASP A 6 7.57 -17.59 5.75
N GLU A 7 7.20 -16.37 5.36
CA GLU A 7 6.07 -16.10 4.47
C GLU A 7 6.54 -15.96 3.02
N ASN A 8 5.93 -16.74 2.12
CA ASN A 8 6.20 -16.73 0.70
C ASN A 8 5.15 -15.93 -0.06
N PHE A 9 5.60 -15.12 -1.01
CA PHE A 9 4.74 -14.32 -1.88
C PHE A 9 4.82 -14.76 -3.34
N ASN A 10 3.65 -14.99 -3.93
CA ASN A 10 3.50 -15.36 -5.33
C ASN A 10 3.10 -14.15 -6.15
N LYS A 11 3.79 -13.92 -7.29
CA LYS A 11 3.42 -12.87 -8.23
C LYS A 11 2.09 -13.21 -8.89
N THR A 12 1.12 -12.31 -8.81
CA THR A 12 -0.24 -12.50 -9.33
C THR A 12 -0.55 -11.60 -10.52
N GLY A 13 0.24 -10.56 -10.76
CA GLY A 13 0.07 -9.70 -11.92
C GLY A 13 1.08 -8.56 -12.00
N THR A 14 0.91 -7.76 -13.04
CA THR A 14 1.61 -6.48 -13.24
C THR A 14 0.61 -5.41 -13.66
N GLY A 15 0.99 -4.15 -13.46
CA GLY A 15 0.24 -2.99 -13.89
C GLY A 15 1.17 -1.85 -14.28
N LYS A 16 0.57 -0.80 -14.82
CA LYS A 16 1.25 0.47 -15.09
C LYS A 16 0.24 1.60 -14.98
N GLY A 17 0.72 2.75 -14.54
CA GLY A 17 -0.14 3.90 -14.34
C GLY A 17 0.66 5.19 -14.33
N LYS A 18 -0.02 6.25 -13.93
CA LYS A 18 0.55 7.59 -13.88
C LYS A 18 -0.13 8.39 -12.78
N TRP A 19 0.66 8.87 -11.84
CA TRP A 19 0.22 9.85 -10.88
C TRP A 19 0.41 11.26 -11.42
N GLU A 20 -0.56 12.12 -11.15
CA GLU A 20 -0.47 13.56 -11.38
C GLU A 20 -0.54 14.27 -10.05
N ILE A 21 0.57 14.87 -9.64
CA ILE A 21 0.69 15.62 -8.40
C ILE A 21 0.69 17.10 -8.76
N VAL A 22 -0.25 17.85 -8.18
CA VAL A 22 -0.34 19.30 -8.35
C VAL A 22 -0.01 19.97 -7.03
N TYR A 23 1.07 20.76 -7.00
CA TYR A 23 1.50 21.51 -5.82
C TYR A 23 1.98 22.91 -6.24
N GLY A 24 1.45 23.96 -5.60
CA GLY A 24 1.89 25.34 -5.86
C GLY A 24 1.84 25.79 -7.32
N GLY A 25 0.91 25.26 -8.12
CA GLY A 25 0.80 25.54 -9.56
C GLY A 25 1.73 24.72 -10.46
N ILE A 26 2.58 23.86 -9.89
CA ILE A 26 3.41 22.88 -10.61
C ILE A 26 2.60 21.58 -10.74
N SER A 27 2.55 21.02 -11.96
CA SER A 27 1.99 19.69 -12.23
C SER A 27 3.14 18.74 -12.58
N GLU A 28 3.35 17.74 -11.73
CA GLU A 28 4.31 16.67 -11.95
C GLU A 28 3.59 15.38 -12.33
N LYS A 29 4.11 14.69 -13.34
CA LYS A 29 3.53 13.48 -13.92
C LYS A 29 4.48 12.31 -13.74
N ILE A 30 4.22 11.47 -12.75
CA ILE A 30 5.07 10.33 -12.39
C ILE A 30 4.46 9.05 -12.98
N LYS A 31 5.10 8.50 -14.01
CA LYS A 31 4.74 7.16 -14.51
C LYS A 31 5.30 6.09 -13.57
N TYR A 32 4.57 4.99 -13.42
CA TYR A 32 5.04 3.82 -12.70
C TYR A 32 4.63 2.52 -13.37
N GLU A 33 5.36 1.48 -13.03
CA GLU A 33 5.01 0.09 -13.24
C GLU A 33 4.88 -0.58 -11.88
N ASN A 34 3.96 -1.52 -11.76
CA ASN A 34 3.81 -2.27 -10.53
C ASN A 34 3.77 -3.78 -10.73
N GLU A 35 4.28 -4.48 -9.73
CA GLU A 35 4.19 -5.93 -9.60
C GLU A 35 3.34 -6.25 -8.38
N ASN A 36 2.38 -7.16 -8.56
CA ASN A 36 1.41 -7.53 -7.54
C ASN A 36 1.72 -8.93 -7.03
N PHE A 37 1.64 -9.09 -5.71
CA PHE A 37 1.93 -10.32 -5.02
C PHE A 37 0.89 -10.62 -3.95
N ILE A 38 0.64 -11.90 -3.72
CA ILE A 38 -0.23 -12.39 -2.64
C ILE A 38 0.52 -13.50 -1.90
N ASN A 39 0.46 -13.50 -0.57
CA ASN A 39 1.06 -14.58 0.22
C ASN A 39 0.32 -15.91 0.05
N GLU A 40 0.96 -17.02 0.38
CA GLU A 40 0.36 -18.35 0.24
C GLU A 40 -0.95 -18.53 1.01
N LYS A 41 -1.06 -17.87 2.18
CA LYS A 41 -2.27 -17.87 3.01
C LYS A 41 -3.40 -16.98 2.45
N GLN A 42 -3.14 -16.19 1.41
CA GLN A 42 -4.11 -15.30 0.76
C GLN A 42 -4.71 -14.23 1.69
N THR A 43 -3.95 -13.82 2.69
CA THR A 43 -4.35 -12.86 3.72
C THR A 43 -3.68 -11.50 3.56
N ILE A 44 -2.56 -11.44 2.84
CA ILE A 44 -1.76 -10.23 2.63
C ILE A 44 -1.47 -10.08 1.14
N GLY A 45 -1.83 -8.92 0.60
CA GLY A 45 -1.43 -8.46 -0.72
C GLY A 45 -0.29 -7.45 -0.61
N TYR A 46 0.62 -7.48 -1.58
CA TYR A 46 1.70 -6.51 -1.67
C TYR A 46 1.89 -6.03 -3.11
N CYS A 47 2.12 -4.74 -3.27
CA CYS A 47 2.40 -4.06 -4.52
C CYS A 47 3.79 -3.42 -4.47
N LYS A 48 4.67 -3.81 -5.39
CA LYS A 48 5.94 -3.13 -5.66
C LYS A 48 5.72 -2.11 -6.77
N ILE A 49 5.91 -0.83 -6.50
CA ILE A 49 5.68 0.25 -7.45
C ILE A 49 7.02 0.85 -7.83
N ALA A 50 7.48 0.61 -9.06
CA ALA A 50 8.68 1.21 -9.62
C ALA A 50 8.30 2.48 -10.39
N ARG A 51 8.79 3.63 -9.96
CA ARG A 51 8.56 4.93 -10.59
C ARG A 51 9.64 5.22 -11.62
N GLN A 52 9.30 6.00 -12.64
CA GLN A 52 10.22 6.41 -13.72
C GLN A 52 11.44 7.23 -13.24
N ASP A 53 11.34 7.86 -12.06
CA ASP A 53 12.42 8.63 -11.44
C ASP A 53 13.38 7.76 -10.61
N GLY A 54 13.22 6.44 -10.67
CA GLY A 54 14.05 5.47 -9.94
C GLY A 54 13.55 5.17 -8.53
N GLY A 55 12.49 5.83 -8.05
CA GLY A 55 11.89 5.53 -6.75
C GLY A 55 11.19 4.17 -6.75
N ILE A 56 11.38 3.39 -5.69
CA ILE A 56 10.63 2.15 -5.45
C ILE A 56 9.77 2.36 -4.20
N ALA A 57 8.45 2.21 -4.37
CA ALA A 57 7.49 2.25 -3.30
C ALA A 57 6.90 0.86 -3.06
N HIS A 58 6.55 0.60 -1.80
CA HIS A 58 5.99 -0.66 -1.35
C HIS A 58 4.64 -0.41 -0.69
N VAL A 59 3.62 -1.16 -1.07
CA VAL A 59 2.30 -1.08 -0.44
C VAL A 59 1.81 -2.45 -0.04
N PHE A 60 1.50 -2.64 1.24
CA PHE A 60 0.84 -3.84 1.76
C PHE A 60 -0.62 -3.56 2.05
N ILE A 61 -1.47 -4.56 1.82
CA ILE A 61 -2.89 -4.52 2.16
C ILE A 61 -3.37 -5.83 2.78
N SER A 62 -4.19 -5.70 3.82
CA SER A 62 -4.92 -6.80 4.45
C SER A 62 -6.32 -6.36 4.83
N LYS A 63 -7.24 -7.32 4.87
CA LYS A 63 -8.62 -7.13 5.33
C LYS A 63 -8.85 -7.94 6.60
N LEU A 64 -9.44 -7.29 7.60
CA LEU A 64 -9.76 -7.87 8.89
C LEU A 64 -11.22 -8.36 8.94
N PRO A 65 -11.58 -9.26 9.88
CA PRO A 65 -12.92 -9.83 9.96
C PRO A 65 -14.06 -8.82 10.19
N ASP A 66 -13.76 -7.70 10.87
CA ASP A 66 -14.69 -6.58 11.10
C ASP A 66 -14.92 -5.71 9.85
N GLY A 67 -14.23 -6.03 8.75
CA GLY A 67 -14.25 -5.28 7.51
C GLY A 67 -13.32 -4.07 7.50
N LYS A 68 -12.47 -3.89 8.53
CA LYS A 68 -11.38 -2.91 8.50
C LYS A 68 -10.29 -3.36 7.53
N GLU A 69 -9.73 -2.40 6.82
CA GLU A 69 -8.60 -2.62 5.91
C GLU A 69 -7.36 -1.97 6.50
N ILE A 70 -6.25 -2.68 6.47
CA ILE A 70 -4.95 -2.13 6.85
C ILE A 70 -4.17 -1.93 5.57
N VAL A 71 -3.65 -0.72 5.35
CA VAL A 71 -2.79 -0.37 4.21
C VAL A 71 -1.51 0.23 4.75
N THR A 72 -0.36 -0.38 4.44
CA THR A 72 0.96 0.15 4.83
C THR A 72 1.73 0.57 3.59
N THR A 73 2.23 1.81 3.55
CA THR A 73 2.90 2.36 2.36
C THR A 73 4.19 3.11 2.70
N THR A 74 5.14 3.17 1.76
CA THR A 74 6.22 4.15 1.75
C THR A 74 5.73 5.54 1.33
N GLY A 75 6.30 6.59 1.92
CA GLY A 75 6.49 7.84 1.18
C GLY A 75 5.46 8.93 1.41
N MET A 76 4.60 8.78 2.43
CA MET A 76 3.87 9.92 2.97
C MET A 76 4.51 10.44 4.26
N GLN A 77 4.48 11.76 4.47
CA GLN A 77 4.85 12.39 5.75
C GLN A 77 3.95 11.95 6.92
N GLU A 78 2.83 11.30 6.61
CA GLU A 78 1.76 10.97 7.54
C GLU A 78 1.88 9.56 8.11
N ALA A 79 2.46 9.45 9.31
CA ALA A 79 2.69 8.14 9.94
C ALA A 79 1.43 7.27 10.03
N LYS A 80 0.25 7.86 10.27
CA LYS A 80 -1.01 7.11 10.44
C LYS A 80 -2.25 7.97 10.22
N ALA A 81 -3.21 7.47 9.43
CA ALA A 81 -4.51 8.11 9.20
C ALA A 81 -5.64 7.07 9.13
N GLU A 82 -6.82 7.38 9.69
CA GLU A 82 -8.03 6.56 9.57
C GLU A 82 -9.01 7.22 8.60
N ILE A 83 -9.30 6.54 7.49
CA ILE A 83 -10.17 7.04 6.42
C ILE A 83 -11.29 6.01 6.21
N GLY A 84 -12.45 6.27 6.80
CA GLY A 84 -13.56 5.32 6.80
C GLY A 84 -13.16 4.01 7.48
N LYS A 85 -13.23 2.89 6.76
CA LYS A 85 -12.81 1.56 7.26
C LYS A 85 -11.33 1.25 7.01
N THR A 86 -10.57 2.17 6.42
CA THR A 86 -9.18 1.92 6.06
C THR A 86 -8.25 2.62 7.04
N LEU A 87 -7.32 1.87 7.62
CA LEU A 87 -6.17 2.41 8.31
C LEU A 87 -5.00 2.53 7.34
N LEU A 88 -4.61 3.77 7.02
CA LEU A 88 -3.42 4.07 6.25
C LEU A 88 -2.23 4.29 7.21
N ASN A 89 -1.18 3.50 7.06
CA ASN A 89 0.04 3.57 7.85
C ASN A 89 1.21 3.88 6.91
N SER A 90 1.80 5.08 7.02
CA SER A 90 2.94 5.44 6.18
C SER A 90 4.25 5.28 6.92
N LEU A 91 5.24 4.74 6.22
CA LEU A 91 6.62 4.67 6.68
C LEU A 91 7.52 5.65 5.91
N PRO A 92 8.70 5.96 6.49
CA PRO A 92 9.70 6.78 5.82
C PRO A 92 10.05 6.24 4.42
N PRO A 93 10.36 7.11 3.44
CA PRO A 93 10.68 6.71 2.06
C PRO A 93 11.83 5.71 1.92
N LEU A 94 12.72 5.66 2.91
CA LEU A 94 13.91 4.80 2.92
C LEU A 94 13.70 3.46 3.62
N ALA A 95 12.49 3.18 4.14
CA ALA A 95 12.20 1.91 4.77
C ALA A 95 12.29 0.77 3.74
N ASP A 96 13.01 -0.29 4.09
CA ASP A 96 13.12 -1.47 3.22
C ASP A 96 11.82 -2.28 3.25
N LEU A 97 11.75 -3.29 2.37
CA LEU A 97 10.54 -4.08 2.19
C LEU A 97 10.19 -4.92 3.44
N GLU A 98 11.21 -5.42 4.15
CA GLU A 98 11.04 -6.15 5.41
C GLU A 98 10.43 -5.26 6.49
N THR A 99 10.95 -4.04 6.66
CA THR A 99 10.42 -3.05 7.61
C THR A 99 8.96 -2.70 7.32
N HIS A 100 8.58 -2.59 6.04
CA HIS A 100 7.18 -2.41 5.67
C HIS A 100 6.31 -3.58 6.07
N TYR A 101 6.77 -4.79 5.79
CA TYR A 101 6.06 -6.01 6.13
C TYR A 101 5.85 -6.12 7.65
N GLN A 102 6.92 -5.98 8.44
CA GLN A 102 6.84 -6.06 9.91
C GLN A 102 5.94 -4.96 10.50
N SER A 103 6.00 -3.75 9.97
CA SER A 103 5.11 -2.67 10.39
C SER A 103 3.65 -2.97 10.04
N HIS A 104 3.40 -3.55 8.86
CA HIS A 104 2.06 -3.98 8.46
C HIS A 104 1.50 -5.05 9.41
N LEU A 105 2.30 -6.07 9.75
CA LEU A 105 1.93 -7.06 10.77
C LEU A 105 1.60 -6.41 12.11
N LYS A 106 2.44 -5.45 12.55
CA LYS A 106 2.23 -4.73 13.80
C LYS A 106 0.92 -3.94 13.83
N GLN A 107 0.47 -3.38 12.70
CA GLN A 107 -0.81 -2.65 12.64
C GLN A 107 -2.03 -3.59 12.74
N MET A 108 -1.90 -4.85 12.33
CA MET A 108 -2.98 -5.84 12.50
C MET A 108 -3.13 -6.29 13.97
N GLY A 109 -2.08 -6.14 14.78
CA GLY A 109 -2.08 -6.52 16.19
C GLY A 109 -2.34 -8.02 16.36
N SER A 110 -3.28 -8.38 17.22
CA SER A 110 -3.70 -9.77 17.44
C SER A 110 -4.77 -10.26 16.46
N GLN A 111 -5.22 -9.42 15.53
CA GLN A 111 -6.29 -9.80 14.61
C GLN A 111 -5.73 -10.61 13.44
N THR A 112 -6.36 -11.75 13.15
CA THR A 112 -5.99 -12.56 11.99
C THR A 112 -6.71 -12.02 10.75
N PRO A 113 -5.99 -11.57 9.71
CA PRO A 113 -6.60 -11.17 8.44
C PRO A 113 -7.37 -12.34 7.79
N ILE A 114 -8.42 -12.02 7.04
CA ILE A 114 -9.25 -13.03 6.38
C ILE A 114 -8.57 -13.51 5.07
N PRO A 115 -8.51 -14.83 4.80
CA PRO A 115 -8.10 -15.33 3.50
C PRO A 115 -9.12 -14.94 2.42
N ASP A 116 -8.74 -14.07 1.49
CA ASP A 116 -9.62 -13.62 0.39
C ASP A 116 -8.81 -13.21 -0.84
N LYS A 117 -8.41 -14.22 -1.64
CA LYS A 117 -7.64 -13.99 -2.87
C LYS A 117 -8.36 -13.11 -3.88
N LYS A 118 -9.68 -13.27 -4.06
CA LYS A 118 -10.46 -12.49 -5.05
C LYS A 118 -10.48 -11.01 -4.68
N TYR A 119 -10.66 -10.71 -3.40
CA TYR A 119 -10.55 -9.34 -2.89
C TYR A 119 -9.15 -8.79 -3.11
N LEU A 120 -8.09 -9.51 -2.73
CA LEU A 120 -6.71 -9.05 -2.88
C LEU A 120 -6.33 -8.81 -4.35
N GLU A 121 -6.69 -9.72 -5.25
CA GLU A 121 -6.45 -9.55 -6.70
C GLU A 121 -7.18 -8.33 -7.27
N LYS A 122 -8.39 -8.03 -6.76
CA LYS A 122 -9.12 -6.82 -7.13
C LYS A 122 -8.42 -5.58 -6.61
N GLN A 123 -8.10 -5.54 -5.32
CA GLN A 123 -7.49 -4.37 -4.70
C GLN A 123 -6.11 -4.05 -5.29
N LEU A 124 -5.25 -5.06 -5.48
CA LEU A 124 -3.88 -4.87 -5.96
C LEU A 124 -3.79 -4.26 -7.36
N LYS A 125 -4.85 -4.34 -8.19
CA LYS A 125 -4.87 -3.69 -9.50
C LYS A 125 -4.94 -2.18 -9.40
N ASP A 126 -5.73 -1.69 -8.44
CA ASP A 126 -6.04 -0.26 -8.27
C ASP A 126 -5.34 0.32 -7.02
N LEU A 127 -4.49 -0.46 -6.34
CA LEU A 127 -3.89 -0.10 -5.07
C LEU A 127 -2.96 1.12 -5.16
N PRO A 128 -2.10 1.28 -6.19
CA PRO A 128 -1.28 2.49 -6.34
C PRO A 128 -2.13 3.77 -6.37
N GLU A 129 -3.19 3.79 -7.16
CA GLU A 129 -4.14 4.90 -7.26
C GLU A 129 -4.91 5.09 -5.96
N THR A 130 -5.36 4.00 -5.33
CA THR A 130 -6.10 4.03 -4.07
C THR A 130 -5.26 4.66 -2.96
N VAL A 131 -3.99 4.27 -2.83
CA VAL A 131 -3.07 4.86 -1.84
C VAL A 131 -2.83 6.33 -2.12
N PHE A 132 -2.67 6.71 -3.39
CA PHE A 132 -2.49 8.11 -3.76
C PHE A 132 -3.69 8.97 -3.35
N GLU A 133 -4.92 8.49 -3.58
CA GLU A 133 -6.15 9.18 -3.18
C GLU A 133 -6.39 9.18 -1.66
N LEU A 134 -6.13 8.06 -0.98
CA LEU A 134 -6.14 8.00 0.48
C LEU A 134 -5.14 9.00 1.06
N GLY A 135 -3.98 9.13 0.42
CA GLY A 135 -2.95 10.05 0.84
C GLY A 135 -3.36 11.52 0.73
N LYS A 136 -3.98 11.90 -0.39
CA LYS A 136 -4.59 13.23 -0.55
C LYS A 136 -5.61 13.51 0.54
N LYS A 137 -6.53 12.57 0.81
CA LYS A 137 -7.55 12.70 1.85
C LYS A 137 -6.94 12.89 3.24
N ALA A 138 -5.88 12.13 3.58
CA ALA A 138 -5.18 12.28 4.85
C ALA A 138 -4.57 13.69 5.03
N VAL A 139 -3.98 14.24 3.97
CA VAL A 139 -3.43 15.61 3.97
C VAL A 139 -4.55 16.64 4.12
N MET A 140 -5.66 16.51 3.37
CA MET A 140 -6.79 17.44 3.45
C MET A 140 -7.41 17.48 4.85
N GLN A 141 -7.65 16.32 5.47
CA GLN A 141 -8.20 16.22 6.83
C GLN A 141 -7.35 16.99 7.86
N LYS A 142 -6.03 16.94 7.73
CA LYS A 142 -5.12 17.68 8.61
C LYS A 142 -5.16 19.18 8.40
N MET A 143 -5.41 19.62 7.18
CA MET A 143 -5.54 21.05 6.85
C MET A 143 -6.92 21.61 7.25
N GLY A 144 -7.84 20.77 7.75
CA GLY A 144 -9.20 21.18 8.09
C GLY A 144 -10.08 21.45 6.87
N LEU A 145 -9.75 20.80 5.73
CA LEU A 145 -10.42 20.93 4.44
C LEU A 145 -11.22 19.68 4.06
#